data_AF-A0A9E4BID5-F1
#
_entry.id   AF-A0A9E4BID5-F1
#
_cell.length_a   1.000
_cell.length_b   1.000
_cell.length_c   1.000
_cell.angle_alpha   90.00
_cell.angle_beta   90.00
_cell.angle_gamma   90.00
#
_symmetry.space_group_name_H-M   'P 1'
#
loop_
_entity.id
_entity.type
_entity.pdbx_description
1 polymer ?
#
loop_
_entity_poly.entity_id
_entity_poly.type
_entity_poly.pdbx_seq_one_letter_code
_entity_poly.pdbx_strand_id
1 'polypeptide(L)'
;MGTQLILTVGTNPLPIWVAWYHLKDKLCQPIKVRLVHTAGTEAEKGRLQNYCQGADFLDPIQTSDGDPRTVHNDMRNIANNLSDETTLLHIHYIGGTKVMAVETVAAFEATLLNNIHLDTSYLDPRATSGPAIVNRAGNTWVQDARKNIAADLARIALLNGFTLGAFRHRYWNRETNRPETEDCPAPGIPSQEQLDEGRQAITGGDYITDYTLLEYGAYAAFKEALENISTNNLSRNNYKLFHNVYVRRTGASQSAKPFELDVVAVLGYQIVVVSCTLEGSHDRIKQKGIEAILRARQLGGDEARAIVLCSVRQNDAALIEDELKDEMGSASEPLQVWGRNRWRGLSEVFEHYLRNDLHWK
;
A
#
# COMPACT_ATOMS: atom_id res chain seq x y z
N MET A 1 18.96 16.74 -25.33
CA MET A 1 18.64 17.40 -24.04
C MET A 1 17.49 16.65 -23.42
N GLY A 2 17.68 16.05 -22.25
CA GLY A 2 16.69 15.18 -21.61
C GLY A 2 16.84 15.16 -20.09
N THR A 3 16.10 14.26 -19.46
CA THR A 3 16.06 14.12 -18.00
C THR A 3 16.83 12.88 -17.54
N GLN A 4 17.65 13.02 -16.52
CA GLN A 4 18.08 11.89 -15.71
C GLN A 4 17.24 11.85 -14.42
N LEU A 5 16.47 10.77 -14.25
CA LEU A 5 15.60 10.54 -13.11
C LEU A 5 16.29 9.59 -12.12
N ILE A 6 16.54 10.08 -10.91
CA ILE A 6 17.07 9.29 -9.79
C ILE A 6 15.91 8.84 -8.91
N LEU A 7 15.78 7.53 -8.69
CA LEU A 7 14.80 6.95 -7.78
C LEU A 7 15.53 6.23 -6.63
N THR A 8 15.36 6.69 -5.40
CA THR A 8 15.90 6.00 -4.23
C THR A 8 14.99 4.82 -3.86
N VAL A 9 15.57 3.63 -3.66
CA VAL A 9 14.85 2.38 -3.45
C VAL A 9 14.89 1.96 -1.99
N GLY A 10 13.71 1.77 -1.40
CA GLY A 10 13.53 1.26 -0.04
C GLY A 10 12.95 -0.15 -0.03
N THR A 11 12.48 -0.58 1.14
CA THR A 11 11.82 -1.89 1.34
C THR A 11 10.43 -1.96 0.70
N ASN A 12 9.81 -0.81 0.42
CA ASN A 12 8.53 -0.69 -0.26
C ASN A 12 8.73 -0.04 -1.65
N PRO A 13 8.69 -0.82 -2.75
CA PRO A 13 8.85 -0.29 -4.10
C PRO A 13 7.57 0.33 -4.68
N LEU A 14 6.40 0.15 -4.05
CA LEU A 14 5.13 0.62 -4.61
C LEU A 14 5.09 2.15 -4.83
N PRO A 15 5.49 3.00 -3.87
CA PRO A 15 5.54 4.45 -4.08
C PRO A 15 6.44 4.88 -5.25
N ILE A 16 7.53 4.14 -5.49
CA ILE A 16 8.47 4.44 -6.58
C ILE A 16 7.86 4.08 -7.93
N TRP A 17 7.15 2.96 -8.01
CA TRP A 17 6.40 2.60 -9.21
C TRP A 17 5.28 3.62 -9.50
N VAL A 18 4.55 4.07 -8.47
CA VAL A 18 3.54 5.14 -8.59
C VAL A 18 4.18 6.44 -9.10
N ALA A 19 5.34 6.81 -8.57
CA ALA A 19 6.08 7.97 -9.03
C ALA A 19 6.48 7.85 -10.50
N TRP A 20 7.05 6.72 -10.91
CA TRP A 20 7.36 6.46 -12.32
C TRP A 20 6.12 6.58 -13.22
N TYR A 21 5.01 5.98 -12.81
CA TYR A 21 3.75 6.00 -13.55
C TYR A 21 3.31 7.43 -13.91
N HIS A 22 3.47 8.39 -12.99
CA HIS A 22 3.06 9.78 -13.20
C HIS A 22 4.16 10.68 -13.75
N LEU A 23 5.42 10.48 -13.36
CA LEU A 23 6.52 11.38 -13.73
C LEU A 23 6.98 11.19 -15.18
N LYS A 24 6.83 9.99 -15.75
CA LYS A 24 7.23 9.70 -17.14
C LYS A 24 6.57 10.62 -18.17
N ASP A 25 5.37 11.11 -17.88
CA ASP A 25 4.60 12.00 -18.76
C ASP A 25 4.77 13.49 -18.41
N LYS A 26 5.52 13.80 -17.33
CA LYS A 26 5.75 15.17 -16.84
C LYS A 26 7.17 15.66 -17.06
N LEU A 27 8.13 14.75 -17.13
CA LEU A 27 9.55 15.08 -17.28
C LEU A 27 9.95 15.22 -18.76
N CYS A 28 11.03 15.95 -19.01
CA CYS A 28 11.55 16.18 -20.35
C CYS A 28 12.13 14.90 -20.95
N GLN A 29 11.66 14.52 -22.14
CA GLN A 29 12.14 13.34 -22.87
C GLN A 29 13.44 13.65 -23.63
N PRO A 30 14.36 12.68 -23.80
CA PRO A 30 14.30 11.32 -23.27
C PRO A 30 14.54 11.27 -21.75
N ILE A 31 13.91 10.32 -21.05
CA ILE A 31 14.12 10.09 -19.62
C ILE A 31 15.02 8.86 -19.41
N LYS A 32 16.19 9.07 -18.81
CA LYS A 32 17.09 8.01 -18.35
C LYS A 32 16.89 7.79 -16.85
N VAL A 33 16.54 6.57 -16.44
CA VAL A 33 16.21 6.25 -15.05
C VAL A 33 17.38 5.55 -14.38
N ARG A 34 17.83 6.02 -13.21
CA ARG A 34 18.82 5.34 -12.38
C ARG A 34 18.23 5.04 -11.01
N LEU A 35 18.31 3.76 -10.63
CA LEU A 35 17.88 3.29 -9.31
C LEU A 35 19.05 3.36 -8.34
N VAL A 36 18.83 3.95 -7.16
CA VAL A 36 19.81 3.98 -6.06
C VAL A 36 19.28 3.12 -4.94
N HIS A 37 19.97 2.03 -4.62
CA HIS A 37 19.49 1.01 -3.69
C HIS A 37 20.59 0.61 -2.70
N THR A 38 20.23 -0.18 -1.70
CA THR A 38 21.16 -0.81 -0.76
C THR A 38 21.29 -2.30 -1.08
N ALA A 39 22.27 -2.97 -0.46
CA ALA A 39 22.39 -4.43 -0.56
C ALA A 39 21.10 -5.15 -0.08
N GLY A 40 20.42 -4.59 0.93
CA GLY A 40 19.19 -5.16 1.49
C GLY A 40 17.94 -4.95 0.62
N THR A 41 18.00 -4.08 -0.39
CA THR A 41 16.87 -3.74 -1.27
C THR A 41 17.08 -4.20 -2.73
N GLU A 42 17.98 -5.16 -2.94
CA GLU A 42 18.32 -5.69 -4.27
C GLU A 42 17.11 -6.33 -4.96
N ALA A 43 16.30 -7.07 -4.21
CA ALA A 43 15.10 -7.72 -4.73
C ALA A 43 14.03 -6.69 -5.12
N GLU A 44 13.85 -5.63 -4.32
CA GLU A 44 12.91 -4.53 -4.56
C GLU A 44 13.29 -3.77 -5.83
N LYS A 45 14.58 -3.47 -6.00
CA LYS A 45 15.15 -2.89 -7.20
C LYS A 45 14.86 -3.76 -8.43
N GLY A 46 15.10 -5.07 -8.34
CA GLY A 46 14.80 -6.00 -9.45
C GLY A 46 13.32 -6.02 -9.84
N ARG A 47 12.42 -5.94 -8.86
CA ARG A 47 10.96 -5.86 -9.11
C ARG A 47 10.60 -4.54 -9.79
N LEU A 48 11.17 -3.41 -9.38
CA LEU A 48 10.96 -2.12 -10.05
C LEU A 48 11.37 -2.13 -11.52
N GLN A 49 12.53 -2.71 -11.84
CA GLN A 49 12.99 -2.83 -13.24
C GLN A 49 11.99 -3.61 -14.11
N ASN A 50 11.34 -4.63 -13.56
CA ASN A 50 10.34 -5.43 -14.27
C ASN A 50 8.99 -4.70 -14.45
N TYR A 51 8.57 -3.90 -13.46
CA TYR A 51 7.24 -3.27 -13.44
C TYR A 51 7.22 -1.86 -14.04
N CYS A 52 8.35 -1.17 -14.10
CA CYS A 52 8.49 0.12 -14.78
C CYS A 52 8.77 -0.09 -16.27
N GLN A 53 7.86 -0.76 -16.98
CA GLN A 53 8.00 -1.02 -18.42
C GLN A 53 8.15 0.29 -19.21
N GLY A 54 9.02 0.26 -20.22
CA GLY A 54 9.33 1.41 -21.06
C GLY A 54 10.30 2.43 -20.45
N ALA A 55 10.76 2.22 -19.20
CA ALA A 55 11.84 3.01 -18.63
C ALA A 55 13.18 2.63 -19.28
N ASP A 56 13.95 3.65 -19.66
CA ASP A 56 15.32 3.50 -20.14
C ASP A 56 16.28 3.52 -18.95
N PHE A 57 16.53 2.33 -18.41
CA PHE A 57 17.34 2.18 -17.19
C PHE A 57 18.84 2.30 -17.49
N LEU A 58 19.49 3.18 -16.75
CA LEU A 58 20.94 3.16 -16.55
C LEU A 58 21.30 2.10 -15.51
N ASP A 59 22.60 1.76 -15.45
CA ASP A 59 23.11 0.87 -14.41
C ASP A 59 22.72 1.39 -13.01
N PRO A 60 22.08 0.54 -12.18
CA PRO A 60 21.75 0.86 -10.80
C PRO A 60 23.01 1.12 -9.97
N ILE A 61 22.86 1.89 -8.90
CA ILE A 61 23.92 2.15 -7.92
C ILE A 61 23.51 1.52 -6.60
N GLN A 62 24.34 0.59 -6.13
CA GLN A 62 24.27 0.08 -4.76
C GLN A 62 25.11 0.97 -3.85
N THR A 63 24.50 1.52 -2.80
CA THR A 63 25.16 2.40 -1.81
C THR A 63 24.92 1.90 -0.39
N SER A 64 25.38 2.67 0.61
CA SER A 64 25.15 2.39 2.03
C SER A 64 23.72 2.73 2.46
N ASP A 65 23.17 1.95 3.39
CA ASP A 65 21.89 2.21 4.06
C ASP A 65 22.02 3.23 5.20
N GLY A 66 23.23 3.51 5.69
CA GLY A 66 23.42 4.33 6.89
C GLY A 66 24.70 5.16 6.97
N ASP A 67 25.66 5.01 6.05
CA ASP A 67 26.87 5.84 5.99
C ASP A 67 26.68 7.03 5.05
N PRO A 68 26.52 8.27 5.57
CA PRO A 68 26.28 9.44 4.75
C PRO A 68 27.42 9.72 3.77
N ARG A 69 28.67 9.45 4.16
CA ARG A 69 29.83 9.74 3.33
C ARG A 69 29.86 8.87 2.09
N THR A 70 29.55 7.58 2.24
CA THR A 70 29.47 6.64 1.12
C THR A 70 28.36 7.06 0.16
N VAL A 71 27.15 7.31 0.66
CA VAL A 71 26.03 7.78 -0.18
C VAL A 71 26.41 9.05 -0.93
N HIS A 72 26.97 10.03 -0.23
CA HIS A 72 27.36 11.31 -0.84
C HIS A 72 28.40 11.13 -1.96
N ASN A 73 29.43 10.32 -1.72
CA ASN A 73 30.48 10.08 -2.70
C ASN A 73 29.96 9.33 -3.93
N ASP A 74 29.07 8.35 -3.75
CA ASP A 74 28.45 7.63 -4.86
C ASP A 74 27.62 8.57 -5.74
N MET A 75 26.86 9.48 -5.13
CA MET A 75 26.03 10.44 -5.86
C MET A 75 26.88 11.54 -6.53
N ARG A 76 27.97 11.97 -5.90
CA ARG A 76 28.98 12.85 -6.52
C ARG A 76 29.60 12.19 -7.76
N ASN A 77 29.91 10.90 -7.70
CA ASN A 77 30.41 10.16 -8.85
C ASN A 77 29.38 10.12 -9.99
N ILE A 78 28.09 9.99 -9.68
CA ILE A 78 27.03 10.11 -10.71
C ILE A 78 27.01 11.51 -11.31
N ALA A 79 27.03 12.56 -10.48
CA ALA A 79 26.99 13.95 -10.92
C ALA A 79 28.14 14.30 -11.87
N ASN A 80 29.34 13.79 -11.59
CA ASN A 80 30.52 13.99 -12.43
C ASN A 80 30.50 13.22 -13.76
N ASN A 81 29.60 12.23 -13.91
CA ASN A 81 29.50 11.37 -15.08
C ASN A 81 28.09 11.43 -15.71
N LEU A 82 27.40 12.57 -15.57
CA LEU A 82 26.15 12.81 -16.29
C LEU A 82 26.41 12.91 -17.79
N SER A 83 25.43 12.53 -18.59
CA SER A 83 25.51 12.72 -20.04
C SER A 83 25.53 14.20 -20.39
N ASP A 84 26.28 14.60 -21.41
CA ASP A 84 26.26 15.97 -21.95
C ASP A 84 24.86 16.38 -22.46
N GLU A 85 24.00 15.38 -22.73
CA GLU A 85 22.61 15.62 -23.11
C GLU A 85 21.67 15.83 -21.91
N THR A 86 22.13 15.68 -20.68
CA THR A 86 21.30 15.87 -19.48
C THR A 86 21.16 17.36 -19.17
N THR A 87 19.93 17.87 -19.24
CA THR A 87 19.61 19.26 -18.86
C THR A 87 18.80 19.35 -17.58
N LEU A 88 18.14 18.26 -17.20
CA LEU A 88 17.39 18.13 -15.95
C LEU A 88 17.86 16.89 -15.20
N LEU A 89 18.28 17.07 -13.95
CA LEU A 89 18.37 15.99 -12.97
C LEU A 89 17.13 16.08 -12.07
N HIS A 90 16.32 15.03 -12.05
CA HIS A 90 15.15 14.94 -11.18
C HIS A 90 15.35 13.85 -10.14
N ILE A 91 15.18 14.15 -8.86
CA ILE A 91 15.30 13.16 -7.77
C ILE A 91 13.94 12.90 -7.16
N HIS A 92 13.48 11.64 -7.18
CA HIS A 92 12.32 11.21 -6.40
C HIS A 92 12.79 10.42 -5.18
N TYR A 93 12.60 10.99 -3.98
CA TYR A 93 13.28 10.55 -2.75
C TYR A 93 12.33 9.92 -1.69
N ILE A 94 11.26 9.26 -2.14
CA ILE A 94 10.30 8.57 -1.25
C ILE A 94 10.88 7.29 -0.62
N GLY A 95 11.79 6.62 -1.32
CA GLY A 95 12.36 5.34 -0.89
C GLY A 95 13.77 5.46 -0.30
N GLY A 96 14.29 4.34 0.19
CA GLY A 96 15.58 4.27 0.86
C GLY A 96 15.51 4.73 2.32
N THR A 97 16.65 4.79 2.98
CA THR A 97 16.73 5.35 4.33
C THR A 97 16.71 6.87 4.29
N LYS A 98 16.48 7.51 5.44
CA LYS A 98 16.56 8.98 5.55
C LYS A 98 17.94 9.51 5.15
N VAL A 99 19.00 8.75 5.45
CA VAL A 99 20.37 9.09 5.04
C VAL A 99 20.47 9.09 3.51
N MET A 100 19.91 8.07 2.84
CA MET A 100 19.91 8.02 1.38
C MET A 100 19.19 9.22 0.76
N ALA A 101 17.98 9.52 1.23
CA ALA A 101 17.18 10.63 0.72
C ALA A 101 17.91 11.98 0.87
N VAL A 102 18.43 12.27 2.06
CA VAL A 102 19.11 13.54 2.36
C VAL A 102 20.42 13.66 1.57
N GLU A 103 21.29 12.66 1.64
CA GLU A 103 22.61 12.74 1.02
C GLU A 103 22.56 12.68 -0.50
N THR A 104 21.54 12.05 -1.08
CA THR A 104 21.32 12.07 -2.52
C THR A 104 21.05 13.50 -2.99
N VAL A 105 20.10 14.20 -2.36
CA VAL A 105 19.81 15.59 -2.73
C VAL A 105 21.01 16.49 -2.45
N ALA A 106 21.63 16.39 -1.26
CA ALA A 106 22.75 17.24 -0.86
C ALA A 106 23.98 17.07 -1.77
N ALA A 107 24.31 15.85 -2.19
CA ALA A 107 25.45 15.59 -3.07
C ALA A 107 25.25 16.22 -4.45
N PHE A 108 24.04 16.14 -5.01
CA PHE A 108 23.74 16.76 -6.29
C PHE A 108 23.71 18.29 -6.19
N GLU A 109 23.14 18.87 -5.12
CA GLU A 109 23.18 20.31 -4.89
C GLU A 109 24.61 20.86 -4.79
N ALA A 110 25.53 20.11 -4.18
CA ALA A 110 26.92 20.52 -4.01
C ALA A 110 27.79 20.35 -5.27
N THR A 111 27.39 19.48 -6.20
CA THR A 111 28.27 19.03 -7.31
C THR A 111 27.80 19.50 -8.69
N LEU A 112 26.49 19.71 -8.89
CA LEU A 112 25.95 19.99 -10.22
C LEU A 112 26.48 21.28 -10.83
N LEU A 113 26.73 21.23 -12.13
CA LEU A 113 27.13 22.38 -12.93
C LEU A 113 25.95 23.34 -13.15
N ASN A 114 26.24 24.63 -13.31
CA ASN A 114 25.23 25.69 -13.46
C ASN A 114 24.26 25.51 -14.66
N ASN A 115 24.61 24.66 -15.63
CA ASN A 115 23.78 24.39 -16.82
C ASN A 115 22.80 23.22 -16.64
N ILE A 116 22.87 22.47 -15.52
CA ILE A 116 21.96 21.36 -15.23
C ILE A 116 20.96 21.81 -14.17
N HIS A 117 19.67 21.77 -14.50
CA HIS A 117 18.63 22.08 -13.52
C HIS A 117 18.43 20.89 -12.56
N LEU A 118 18.33 21.18 -11.27
CA LEU A 118 18.00 20.20 -10.23
C LEU A 118 16.60 20.43 -9.69
N ASP A 119 15.71 19.47 -9.92
CA ASP A 119 14.40 19.40 -9.26
C ASP A 119 14.28 18.12 -8.44
N THR A 120 13.37 18.11 -7.48
CA THR A 120 13.10 16.95 -6.66
C THR A 120 11.60 16.78 -6.48
N SER A 121 11.15 15.55 -6.23
CA SER A 121 9.77 15.29 -5.85
C SER A 121 9.63 14.22 -4.77
N TYR A 122 8.50 14.27 -4.10
CA TYR A 122 8.11 13.35 -3.03
C TYR A 122 6.64 12.96 -3.22
N LEU A 123 6.31 11.70 -2.95
CA LEU A 123 4.92 11.25 -2.86
C LEU A 123 4.46 11.47 -1.42
N ASP A 124 3.66 12.50 -1.21
CA ASP A 124 3.06 12.83 0.08
C ASP A 124 1.78 12.00 0.30
N PRO A 125 1.80 10.97 1.16
CA PRO A 125 0.63 10.13 1.42
C PRO A 125 -0.43 10.82 2.29
N ARG A 126 -0.14 12.01 2.83
CA ARG A 126 -0.96 12.75 3.80
C ARG A 126 -1.53 14.06 3.24
N ALA A 127 -1.37 14.31 1.95
CA ALA A 127 -1.91 15.52 1.33
C ALA A 127 -3.45 15.57 1.42
N THR A 128 -3.98 16.80 1.54
CA THR A 128 -5.39 17.10 1.90
C THR A 128 -6.43 16.67 0.86
N SER A 129 -5.99 16.19 -0.31
CA SER A 129 -6.84 15.75 -1.42
C SER A 129 -6.58 14.30 -1.83
N GLY A 130 -5.87 13.55 -0.99
CA GLY A 130 -5.34 12.22 -1.27
C GLY A 130 -3.83 12.26 -1.53
N PRO A 131 -3.17 11.09 -1.70
CA PRO A 131 -1.72 11.01 -1.89
C PRO A 131 -1.26 11.84 -3.09
N ALA A 132 -0.33 12.77 -2.92
CA ALA A 132 0.04 13.74 -3.94
C ALA A 132 1.53 13.69 -4.28
N ILE A 133 1.89 13.98 -5.54
CA ILE A 133 3.30 14.19 -5.89
C ILE A 133 3.58 15.68 -5.84
N VAL A 134 4.45 16.09 -4.94
CA VAL A 134 4.88 17.47 -4.73
C VAL A 134 6.34 17.63 -5.11
N ASN A 135 6.71 18.78 -5.68
CA ASN A 135 8.10 19.08 -6.01
C ASN A 135 8.78 19.95 -4.93
N ARG A 136 10.08 20.23 -5.11
CA ARG A 136 10.87 21.02 -4.15
C ARG A 136 10.32 22.42 -3.85
N ALA A 137 9.59 23.01 -4.80
CA ALA A 137 9.01 24.34 -4.68
C ALA A 137 7.65 24.32 -3.93
N GLY A 138 7.19 23.15 -3.51
CA GLY A 138 5.86 22.96 -2.91
C GLY A 138 4.74 22.88 -3.94
N ASN A 139 5.04 22.83 -5.24
CA ASN A 139 4.01 22.71 -6.27
C ASN A 139 3.52 21.26 -6.36
N THR A 140 2.21 21.08 -6.33
CA THR A 140 1.58 19.78 -6.54
C THR A 140 1.54 19.44 -8.04
N TRP A 141 2.36 18.49 -8.46
CA TRP A 141 2.38 17.97 -9.83
C TRP A 141 1.27 16.95 -10.09
N VAL A 142 0.91 16.18 -9.05
CA VAL A 142 -0.18 15.20 -9.08
C VAL A 142 -1.01 15.40 -7.82
N GLN A 143 -2.28 15.80 -7.96
CA GLN A 143 -3.14 16.06 -6.80
C GLN A 143 -3.62 14.81 -6.08
N ASP A 144 -3.86 13.72 -6.81
CA ASP A 144 -4.17 12.42 -6.25
C ASP A 144 -3.57 11.33 -7.14
N ALA A 145 -2.49 10.73 -6.65
CA ALA A 145 -1.69 9.73 -7.35
C ALA A 145 -2.44 8.41 -7.55
N ARG A 146 -3.58 8.20 -6.88
CA ARG A 146 -4.42 7.03 -7.12
C ARG A 146 -5.21 7.13 -8.41
N LYS A 147 -5.47 8.35 -8.91
CA LYS A 147 -6.24 8.55 -10.15
C LYS A 147 -5.52 7.92 -11.35
N ASN A 148 -6.31 7.35 -12.26
CA ASN A 148 -5.87 6.67 -13.49
C ASN A 148 -5.01 5.40 -13.28
N ILE A 149 -4.62 5.09 -12.04
CA ILE A 149 -3.98 3.82 -11.73
C ILE A 149 -5.07 2.73 -11.64
N ALA A 150 -4.90 1.66 -12.40
CA ALA A 150 -5.78 0.51 -12.34
C ALA A 150 -5.64 -0.21 -10.98
N ALA A 151 -6.78 -0.51 -10.35
CA ALA A 151 -6.86 -1.33 -9.15
C ALA A 151 -6.44 -2.78 -9.44
N ASP A 152 -5.16 -3.07 -9.20
CA ASP A 152 -4.51 -4.33 -9.52
C ASP A 152 -3.80 -4.89 -8.29
N LEU A 153 -4.54 -5.69 -7.51
CA LEU A 153 -4.03 -6.31 -6.29
C LEU A 153 -2.84 -7.24 -6.58
N ALA A 154 -2.83 -7.92 -7.73
CA ALA A 154 -1.74 -8.81 -8.10
C ALA A 154 -0.44 -8.03 -8.36
N ARG A 155 -0.51 -6.88 -9.04
CA ARG A 155 0.65 -5.98 -9.19
C ARG A 155 1.16 -5.49 -7.85
N ILE A 156 0.27 -5.03 -6.97
CA ILE A 156 0.62 -4.55 -5.62
C ILE A 156 1.34 -5.66 -4.84
N ALA A 157 0.78 -6.88 -4.84
CA ALA A 157 1.38 -8.04 -4.20
C ALA A 157 2.76 -8.34 -4.76
N LEU A 158 2.88 -8.44 -6.09
CA LEU A 158 4.13 -8.80 -6.74
C LEU A 158 5.20 -7.74 -6.56
N LEU A 159 4.87 -6.45 -6.62
CA LEU A 159 5.79 -5.36 -6.30
C LEU A 159 6.32 -5.49 -4.87
N ASN A 160 5.48 -5.88 -3.91
CA ASN A 160 5.90 -6.11 -2.53
C ASN A 160 6.50 -7.51 -2.26
N GLY A 161 6.73 -8.32 -3.29
CA GLY A 161 7.37 -9.63 -3.15
C GLY A 161 6.44 -10.73 -2.64
N PHE A 162 5.15 -10.59 -2.90
CA PHE A 162 4.10 -11.54 -2.57
C PHE A 162 3.37 -12.07 -3.80
N THR A 163 2.81 -13.26 -3.66
CA THR A 163 1.85 -13.88 -4.56
C THR A 163 0.53 -14.08 -3.86
N LEU A 164 -0.56 -13.89 -4.59
CA LEU A 164 -1.91 -14.19 -4.14
C LEU A 164 -2.25 -15.66 -4.46
N GLY A 165 -3.28 -16.20 -3.82
CA GLY A 165 -3.86 -17.49 -4.21
C GLY A 165 -4.28 -17.53 -5.69
N ALA A 166 -4.52 -18.71 -6.28
CA ALA A 166 -4.66 -19.99 -5.59
C ALA A 166 -3.33 -20.73 -5.38
N PHE A 167 -3.15 -21.35 -4.22
CA PHE A 167 -2.03 -22.25 -3.93
C PHE A 167 -2.37 -23.23 -2.79
N ARG A 168 -1.55 -24.27 -2.62
CA ARG A 168 -1.64 -25.19 -1.48
C ARG A 168 -0.71 -24.77 -0.35
N HIS A 169 -1.20 -24.88 0.88
CA HIS A 169 -0.43 -24.76 2.11
C HIS A 169 -0.32 -26.11 2.80
N ARG A 170 0.92 -26.55 3.08
CA ARG A 170 1.18 -27.80 3.81
C ARG A 170 1.68 -27.46 5.21
N TYR A 171 1.01 -27.96 6.24
CA TYR A 171 1.39 -27.71 7.63
C TYR A 171 1.36 -28.99 8.47
N TRP A 172 1.99 -28.95 9.64
CA TRP A 172 1.90 -30.01 10.63
C TRP A 172 0.71 -29.76 11.55
N ASN A 173 -0.33 -30.58 11.46
CA ASN A 173 -1.45 -30.51 12.37
C ASN A 173 -1.06 -31.15 13.72
N ARG A 174 -1.09 -30.35 14.79
CA ARG A 174 -0.71 -30.81 16.14
C ARG A 174 -1.74 -31.73 16.78
N GLU A 175 -3.01 -31.60 16.41
CA GLU A 175 -4.11 -32.40 16.96
C GLU A 175 -4.11 -33.81 16.35
N THR A 176 -3.88 -33.90 15.04
CA THR A 176 -3.83 -35.17 14.31
C THR A 176 -2.43 -35.76 14.21
N ASN A 177 -1.41 -35.02 14.65
CA ASN A 177 0.02 -35.36 14.62
C ASN A 177 0.51 -35.88 13.25
N ARG A 178 0.04 -35.24 12.17
CA ARG A 178 0.35 -35.60 10.78
C ARG A 178 0.43 -34.35 9.89
N PRO A 179 1.12 -34.42 8.74
CA PRO A 179 1.08 -33.34 7.77
C PRO A 179 -0.30 -33.28 7.10
N GLU A 180 -0.87 -32.08 7.05
CA GLU A 180 -2.13 -31.80 6.35
C GLU A 180 -1.91 -30.74 5.28
N THR A 181 -2.87 -30.61 4.37
CA THR A 181 -2.84 -29.63 3.28
C THR A 181 -4.16 -28.91 3.21
N GLU A 182 -4.08 -27.60 3.07
CA GLU A 182 -5.20 -26.70 2.89
C GLU A 182 -5.09 -26.02 1.52
N ASP A 183 -6.22 -25.93 0.82
CA ASP A 183 -6.31 -25.20 -0.45
C ASP A 183 -6.60 -23.73 -0.12
N CYS A 184 -5.69 -22.84 -0.49
CA CYS A 184 -5.87 -21.40 -0.41
C CYS A 184 -6.40 -20.91 -1.77
N PRO A 185 -7.69 -20.55 -1.91
CA PRO A 185 -8.27 -20.10 -3.18
C PRO A 185 -7.67 -18.77 -3.67
N ALA A 186 -7.95 -18.45 -4.94
CA ALA A 186 -7.68 -17.13 -5.47
C ALA A 186 -8.59 -16.07 -4.80
N PRO A 187 -8.19 -14.79 -4.78
CA PRO A 187 -9.01 -13.71 -4.25
C PRO A 187 -10.46 -13.78 -4.75
N GLY A 188 -11.40 -13.90 -3.81
CA GLY A 188 -12.80 -14.17 -4.08
C GLY A 188 -13.62 -12.91 -4.35
N ILE A 189 -14.77 -13.11 -5.00
CA ILE A 189 -15.86 -12.13 -5.12
C ILE A 189 -17.13 -12.86 -4.66
N PRO A 190 -17.78 -12.44 -3.57
CA PRO A 190 -18.99 -13.10 -3.09
C PRO A 190 -20.12 -13.02 -4.13
N SER A 191 -20.96 -14.06 -4.17
CA SER A 191 -22.17 -14.11 -4.98
C SER A 191 -23.23 -13.12 -4.47
N GLN A 192 -24.22 -12.78 -5.29
CA GLN A 192 -25.29 -11.90 -4.85
C GLN A 192 -26.05 -12.46 -3.63
N GLU A 193 -26.28 -13.78 -3.59
CA GLU A 193 -26.89 -14.46 -2.43
C GLU A 193 -26.07 -14.28 -1.15
N GLN A 194 -24.75 -14.47 -1.21
CA GLN A 194 -23.85 -14.23 -0.08
C GLN A 194 -23.89 -12.78 0.39
N LEU A 195 -23.93 -11.83 -0.55
CA LEU A 195 -24.05 -10.40 -0.21
C LEU A 195 -25.39 -10.09 0.47
N ASP A 196 -26.48 -10.69 0.01
CA ASP A 196 -27.81 -10.47 0.59
C ASP A 196 -27.91 -11.06 2.00
N GLU A 197 -27.35 -12.26 2.22
CA GLU A 197 -27.22 -12.87 3.55
C GLU A 197 -26.35 -12.02 4.49
N GLY A 198 -25.21 -11.53 3.99
CA GLY A 198 -24.32 -10.65 4.75
C GLY A 198 -25.00 -9.34 5.15
N ARG A 199 -25.77 -8.72 4.23
CA ARG A 199 -26.58 -7.53 4.53
C ARG A 199 -27.61 -7.80 5.61
N GLN A 200 -28.31 -8.92 5.52
CA GLN A 200 -29.27 -9.33 6.54
C GLN A 200 -28.58 -9.53 7.90
N ALA A 201 -27.38 -10.10 7.93
CA ALA A 201 -26.65 -10.35 9.16
C ALA A 201 -26.23 -9.06 9.90
N ILE A 202 -25.81 -8.02 9.18
CA ILE A 202 -25.38 -6.75 9.80
C ILE A 202 -26.56 -5.80 10.12
N THR A 203 -27.73 -6.02 9.52
CA THR A 203 -28.96 -5.22 9.76
C THR A 203 -29.94 -5.91 10.72
N GLY A 204 -29.97 -7.23 10.72
CA GLY A 204 -30.95 -8.09 11.38
C GLY A 204 -30.70 -8.31 12.86
N GLY A 205 -31.10 -7.34 13.70
CA GLY A 205 -31.33 -7.56 15.14
C GLY A 205 -30.15 -8.11 15.97
N ASP A 206 -30.44 -8.60 17.18
CA ASP A 206 -29.45 -9.13 18.13
C ASP A 206 -29.04 -10.59 17.86
N TYR A 207 -29.48 -11.19 16.74
CA TYR A 207 -29.22 -12.59 16.45
C TYR A 207 -27.73 -12.88 16.22
N ILE A 208 -27.34 -14.12 16.51
CA ILE A 208 -25.97 -14.63 16.32
C ILE A 208 -25.68 -14.61 14.83
N THR A 209 -24.69 -13.80 14.43
CA THR A 209 -24.09 -13.83 13.10
C THR A 209 -22.92 -14.81 13.10
N ASP A 210 -22.61 -15.41 11.95
CA ASP A 210 -21.37 -16.17 11.76
C ASP A 210 -20.27 -15.23 11.20
N TYR A 211 -19.01 -15.56 11.44
CA TYR A 211 -17.84 -14.81 10.96
C TYR A 211 -17.93 -14.56 9.45
N THR A 212 -18.26 -15.59 8.69
CA THR A 212 -18.41 -15.53 7.23
C THR A 212 -19.47 -14.50 6.80
N LEU A 213 -20.60 -14.44 7.52
CA LEU A 213 -21.69 -13.50 7.21
C LEU A 213 -21.31 -12.06 7.56
N LEU A 214 -20.53 -11.85 8.64
CA LEU A 214 -19.99 -10.53 8.96
C LEU A 214 -19.04 -10.03 7.83
N GLU A 215 -18.20 -10.92 7.30
CA GLU A 215 -17.32 -10.59 6.18
C GLU A 215 -18.09 -10.24 4.91
N TYR A 216 -19.14 -11.01 4.57
CA TYR A 216 -20.02 -10.70 3.45
C TYR A 216 -20.76 -9.38 3.65
N GLY A 217 -21.22 -9.09 4.88
CA GLY A 217 -21.83 -7.82 5.22
C GLY A 217 -20.87 -6.65 5.07
N ALA A 218 -19.63 -6.79 5.55
CA ALA A 218 -18.58 -5.80 5.39
C ALA A 218 -18.25 -5.56 3.90
N TYR A 219 -18.09 -6.63 3.12
CA TYR A 219 -17.87 -6.56 1.69
C TYR A 219 -19.03 -5.84 0.98
N ALA A 220 -20.28 -6.22 1.28
CA ALA A 220 -21.48 -5.66 0.66
C ALA A 220 -21.63 -4.16 0.94
N ALA A 221 -21.41 -3.76 2.20
CA ALA A 221 -21.47 -2.37 2.64
C ALA A 221 -20.35 -1.52 2.01
N PHE A 222 -19.13 -2.06 1.93
CA PHE A 222 -18.00 -1.36 1.32
C PHE A 222 -18.20 -1.22 -0.20
N LYS A 223 -18.69 -2.27 -0.87
CA LYS A 223 -19.05 -2.23 -2.30
C LYS A 223 -20.08 -1.14 -2.58
N GLU A 224 -21.14 -1.06 -1.79
CA GLU A 224 -22.18 -0.04 -1.94
C GLU A 224 -21.62 1.38 -1.78
N ALA A 225 -20.80 1.62 -0.75
CA ALA A 225 -20.15 2.91 -0.55
C ALA A 225 -19.28 3.33 -1.75
N LEU A 226 -18.50 2.39 -2.31
CA LEU A 226 -17.67 2.63 -3.49
C LEU A 226 -18.50 2.88 -4.75
N GLU A 227 -19.59 2.14 -4.94
CA GLU A 227 -20.54 2.32 -6.04
C GLU A 227 -21.25 3.69 -5.96
N ASN A 228 -21.67 4.11 -4.76
CA ASN A 228 -22.26 5.43 -4.54
C ASN A 228 -21.27 6.56 -4.88
N ILE A 229 -20.01 6.47 -4.45
CA ILE A 229 -19.00 7.47 -4.78
C ILE A 229 -18.70 7.49 -6.28
N SER A 230 -18.49 6.32 -6.89
CA SER A 230 -18.10 6.23 -8.31
C SER A 230 -19.21 6.62 -9.28
N THR A 231 -20.48 6.43 -8.92
CA THR A 231 -21.65 6.91 -9.68
C THR A 231 -21.69 8.43 -9.72
N ASN A 232 -21.29 9.09 -8.62
CA ASN A 232 -21.24 10.54 -8.52
C ASN A 232 -19.93 11.16 -9.03
N ASN A 233 -18.87 10.35 -9.19
CA ASN A 233 -17.57 10.81 -9.67
C ASN A 233 -16.85 9.71 -10.46
N LEU A 234 -16.96 9.77 -11.79
CA LEU A 234 -16.36 8.79 -12.70
C LEU A 234 -14.83 8.69 -12.58
N SER A 235 -14.15 9.71 -12.05
CA SER A 235 -12.70 9.64 -11.77
C SER A 235 -12.33 8.71 -10.60
N ARG A 236 -13.34 8.16 -9.91
CA ARG A 236 -13.24 7.24 -8.78
C ARG A 236 -13.78 5.84 -9.09
N ASN A 237 -13.89 5.47 -10.36
CA ASN A 237 -14.30 4.13 -10.78
C ASN A 237 -13.15 3.10 -10.77
N ASN A 238 -11.92 3.54 -10.48
CA ASN A 238 -10.72 2.71 -10.49
C ASN A 238 -10.50 2.01 -9.14
N TYR A 239 -11.48 1.20 -8.73
CA TYR A 239 -11.39 0.36 -7.55
C TYR A 239 -11.68 -1.11 -7.86
N LYS A 240 -11.25 -2.00 -6.96
CA LYS A 240 -11.68 -3.40 -6.91
C LYS A 240 -11.82 -3.85 -5.46
N LEU A 241 -12.72 -4.78 -5.20
CA LEU A 241 -12.95 -5.35 -3.89
C LEU A 241 -12.76 -6.87 -3.98
N PHE A 242 -12.15 -7.44 -2.95
CA PHE A 242 -11.87 -8.87 -2.85
C PHE A 242 -12.25 -9.37 -1.47
N HIS A 243 -12.72 -10.61 -1.41
CA HIS A 243 -12.98 -11.37 -0.18
C HIS A 243 -11.98 -12.54 -0.08
N ASN A 244 -11.60 -12.90 1.14
CA ASN A 244 -10.75 -14.04 1.46
C ASN A 244 -9.46 -14.09 0.61
N VAL A 245 -8.58 -13.12 0.86
CA VAL A 245 -7.33 -12.94 0.10
C VAL A 245 -6.18 -13.65 0.80
N TYR A 246 -5.78 -14.80 0.27
CA TYR A 246 -4.56 -15.49 0.71
C TYR A 246 -3.31 -14.91 0.06
N VAL A 247 -2.30 -14.65 0.91
CA VAL A 247 -1.04 -14.04 0.52
C VAL A 247 0.13 -14.89 1.03
N ARG A 248 1.13 -15.09 0.18
CA ARG A 248 2.39 -15.75 0.53
C ARG A 248 3.57 -15.05 -0.15
N ARG A 249 4.76 -15.09 0.47
CA ARG A 249 5.98 -14.58 -0.20
C ARG A 249 6.21 -15.30 -1.53
N THR A 250 6.59 -14.52 -2.54
CA THR A 250 6.93 -15.04 -3.86
C THR A 250 8.09 -16.01 -3.76
N GLY A 251 7.94 -17.20 -4.35
CA GLY A 251 8.97 -18.26 -4.32
C GLY A 251 9.10 -19.01 -3.00
N ALA A 252 8.26 -18.71 -1.99
CA ALA A 252 8.28 -19.45 -0.74
C ALA A 252 7.79 -20.91 -0.92
N SER A 253 8.30 -21.82 -0.08
CA SER A 253 7.87 -23.22 -0.06
C SER A 253 6.39 -23.36 0.29
N GLN A 254 5.79 -24.52 -0.02
CA GLN A 254 4.41 -24.83 0.39
C GLN A 254 4.22 -24.87 1.91
N SER A 255 5.30 -25.06 2.66
CA SER A 255 5.31 -25.05 4.13
C SER A 255 5.41 -23.65 4.73
N ALA A 256 5.76 -22.64 3.95
CA ALA A 256 5.75 -21.26 4.43
C ALA A 256 4.32 -20.84 4.75
N LYS A 257 4.10 -20.36 5.97
CA LYS A 257 2.78 -19.97 6.47
C LYS A 257 2.24 -18.79 5.63
N PRO A 258 1.12 -18.95 4.90
CA PRO A 258 0.44 -17.82 4.29
C PRO A 258 -0.27 -16.98 5.35
N PHE A 259 -0.74 -15.81 4.96
CA PHE A 259 -1.71 -15.08 5.75
C PHE A 259 -2.94 -14.76 4.91
N GLU A 260 -4.06 -14.56 5.60
CA GLU A 260 -5.34 -14.23 5.03
C GLU A 260 -5.72 -12.78 5.38
N LEU A 261 -6.47 -12.16 4.47
CA LEU A 261 -7.12 -10.87 4.65
C LEU A 261 -8.59 -11.02 4.25
N ASP A 262 -9.49 -10.72 5.19
CA ASP A 262 -10.92 -11.05 5.07
C ASP A 262 -11.59 -10.26 3.93
N VAL A 263 -11.46 -8.92 3.93
CA VAL A 263 -11.91 -8.06 2.83
C VAL A 263 -10.81 -7.06 2.45
N VAL A 264 -10.54 -6.91 1.16
CA VAL A 264 -9.52 -5.99 0.63
C VAL A 264 -10.11 -5.12 -0.47
N ALA A 265 -10.16 -3.81 -0.23
CA ALA A 265 -10.43 -2.82 -1.26
C ALA A 265 -9.12 -2.28 -1.82
N VAL A 266 -9.03 -2.17 -3.15
CA VAL A 266 -7.93 -1.52 -3.86
C VAL A 266 -8.48 -0.25 -4.49
N LEU A 267 -7.94 0.91 -4.11
CA LEU A 267 -8.32 2.26 -4.55
C LEU A 267 -7.16 2.86 -5.34
N GLY A 268 -7.15 2.66 -6.66
CA GLY A 268 -5.96 2.88 -7.49
C GLY A 268 -4.83 1.92 -7.10
N TYR A 269 -3.86 2.39 -6.31
CA TYR A 269 -2.80 1.55 -5.74
C TYR A 269 -2.88 1.38 -4.21
N GLN A 270 -3.68 2.21 -3.53
CA GLN A 270 -3.81 2.18 -2.08
C GLN A 270 -4.76 1.04 -1.70
N ILE A 271 -4.45 0.28 -0.65
CA ILE A 271 -5.33 -0.80 -0.17
C ILE A 271 -5.96 -0.44 1.18
N VAL A 272 -7.20 -0.89 1.38
CA VAL A 272 -7.90 -0.89 2.66
C VAL A 272 -8.25 -2.33 2.99
N VAL A 273 -7.73 -2.83 4.10
CA VAL A 273 -8.03 -4.15 4.63
C VAL A 273 -9.09 -4.02 5.71
N VAL A 274 -10.15 -4.81 5.65
CA VAL A 274 -11.11 -4.96 6.75
C VAL A 274 -10.92 -6.34 7.35
N SER A 275 -10.54 -6.41 8.62
CA SER A 275 -10.51 -7.64 9.38
C SER A 275 -11.78 -7.74 10.23
N CYS A 276 -12.52 -8.82 10.09
CA CYS A 276 -13.77 -9.07 10.77
C CYS A 276 -13.54 -9.99 11.98
N THR A 277 -14.23 -9.69 13.08
CA THR A 277 -14.19 -10.55 14.26
C THR A 277 -15.44 -10.48 15.12
N LEU A 278 -15.90 -11.65 15.56
CA LEU A 278 -16.94 -11.78 16.57
C LEU A 278 -16.37 -11.96 17.98
N GLU A 279 -15.04 -11.97 18.13
CA GLU A 279 -14.37 -12.01 19.42
C GLU A 279 -14.81 -10.84 20.29
N GLY A 280 -15.22 -11.13 21.52
CA GLY A 280 -15.63 -10.12 22.49
C GLY A 280 -14.52 -9.69 23.44
N SER A 281 -13.37 -10.37 23.42
CA SER A 281 -12.28 -10.08 24.34
C SER A 281 -11.37 -8.96 23.83
N HIS A 282 -11.15 -7.98 24.70
CA HIS A 282 -10.34 -6.79 24.45
C HIS A 282 -8.96 -7.12 23.85
N ASP A 283 -8.22 -8.03 24.49
CA ASP A 283 -6.87 -8.42 24.07
C ASP A 283 -6.84 -9.12 22.71
N ARG A 284 -7.86 -9.92 22.37
CA ARG A 284 -7.93 -10.58 21.06
C ARG A 284 -8.24 -9.61 19.94
N ILE A 285 -9.10 -8.63 20.18
CA ILE A 285 -9.40 -7.59 19.19
C ILE A 285 -8.16 -6.72 18.96
N LYS A 286 -7.42 -6.34 20.02
CA LYS A 286 -6.11 -5.68 19.90
C LYS A 286 -5.14 -6.50 19.06
N GLN A 287 -4.97 -7.78 19.39
CA GLN A 287 -4.10 -8.68 18.63
C GLN A 287 -4.48 -8.72 17.14
N LYS A 288 -5.78 -8.80 16.83
CA LYS A 288 -6.29 -8.74 15.45
C LYS A 288 -6.02 -7.41 14.78
N GLY A 289 -6.15 -6.29 15.50
CA GLY A 289 -5.81 -4.95 14.99
C GLY A 289 -4.34 -4.83 14.58
N ILE A 290 -3.43 -5.27 15.45
CA ILE A 290 -1.99 -5.30 15.16
C ILE A 290 -1.69 -6.21 13.95
N GLU A 291 -2.30 -7.39 13.91
CA GLU A 291 -2.13 -8.33 12.81
C GLU A 291 -2.64 -7.76 11.47
N ALA A 292 -3.83 -7.16 11.47
CA ALA A 292 -4.47 -6.60 10.29
C ALA A 292 -3.62 -5.48 9.66
N ILE A 293 -3.16 -4.52 10.47
CA ILE A 293 -2.34 -3.41 9.95
C ILE A 293 -0.94 -3.87 9.51
N LEU A 294 -0.33 -4.83 10.20
CA LEU A 294 0.97 -5.36 9.79
C LEU A 294 0.86 -6.10 8.44
N ARG A 295 -0.19 -6.91 8.24
CA ARG A 295 -0.43 -7.61 6.96
C ARG A 295 -0.81 -6.64 5.84
N ALA A 296 -1.64 -5.64 6.14
CA ALA A 296 -1.98 -4.58 5.21
C ALA A 296 -0.72 -3.85 4.73
N ARG A 297 0.19 -3.49 5.64
CA ARG A 297 1.48 -2.87 5.31
C ARG A 297 2.42 -3.76 4.53
N GLN A 298 2.50 -5.04 4.90
CA GLN A 298 3.31 -6.01 4.14
C GLN A 298 2.85 -6.06 2.68
N LEU A 299 1.54 -6.05 2.44
CA LEU A 299 0.99 -6.18 1.09
C LEU A 299 0.97 -4.84 0.31
N GLY A 300 0.55 -3.76 0.94
CA GLY A 300 0.24 -2.47 0.30
C GLY A 300 1.15 -1.31 0.71
N GLY A 301 2.16 -1.55 1.53
CA GLY A 301 3.09 -0.51 1.98
C GLY A 301 2.51 0.42 3.05
N ASP A 302 3.23 1.52 3.32
CA ASP A 302 2.89 2.46 4.40
C ASP A 302 1.56 3.19 4.20
N GLU A 303 1.09 3.26 2.97
CA GLU A 303 -0.20 3.87 2.61
C GLU A 303 -1.38 2.92 2.79
N ALA A 304 -1.14 1.64 3.05
CA ALA A 304 -2.19 0.70 3.37
C ALA A 304 -2.97 1.15 4.61
N ARG A 305 -4.26 0.80 4.64
CA ARG A 305 -5.17 1.08 5.75
C ARG A 305 -5.75 -0.22 6.27
N ALA A 306 -6.10 -0.24 7.54
CA ALA A 306 -6.76 -1.36 8.17
C ALA A 306 -7.98 -0.89 8.98
N ILE A 307 -9.03 -1.70 8.96
CA ILE A 307 -10.22 -1.52 9.78
C ILE A 307 -10.44 -2.85 10.49
N VAL A 308 -10.67 -2.81 11.81
CA VAL A 308 -11.16 -3.98 12.56
C VAL A 308 -12.65 -3.80 12.77
N LEU A 309 -13.46 -4.62 12.10
CA LEU A 309 -14.90 -4.68 12.32
C LEU A 309 -15.20 -5.73 13.39
N CYS A 310 -15.70 -5.29 14.54
CA CYS A 310 -15.85 -6.13 15.73
C CYS A 310 -17.25 -6.05 16.36
N SER A 311 -17.57 -7.06 17.19
CA SER A 311 -18.89 -7.21 17.82
C SER A 311 -19.06 -6.46 19.15
N VAL A 312 -18.01 -5.80 19.65
CA VAL A 312 -18.03 -5.04 20.91
C VAL A 312 -18.74 -3.70 20.78
N ARG A 313 -19.05 -3.07 21.91
CA ARG A 313 -19.74 -1.76 21.94
C ARG A 313 -18.78 -0.64 21.53
N GLN A 314 -19.33 0.51 21.12
CA GLN A 314 -18.52 1.65 20.64
C GLN A 314 -17.49 2.14 21.65
N ASN A 315 -17.81 2.13 22.95
CA ASN A 315 -16.89 2.61 23.98
C ASN A 315 -15.68 1.68 24.10
N ASP A 316 -15.92 0.37 24.05
CA ASP A 316 -14.84 -0.63 24.08
C ASP A 316 -14.01 -0.56 22.80
N ALA A 317 -14.66 -0.44 21.64
CA ALA A 317 -13.98 -0.27 20.35
C ALA A 317 -13.10 0.99 20.31
N ALA A 318 -13.58 2.11 20.87
CA ALA A 318 -12.82 3.35 20.95
C ALA A 318 -11.60 3.22 21.87
N LEU A 319 -11.76 2.58 23.03
CA LEU A 319 -10.64 2.30 23.94
C LEU A 319 -9.56 1.43 23.26
N ILE A 320 -9.99 0.38 22.55
CA ILE A 320 -9.08 -0.49 21.79
C ILE A 320 -8.34 0.30 20.71
N GLU A 321 -9.06 1.17 19.99
CA GLU A 321 -8.45 2.02 18.96
C GLU A 321 -7.40 2.96 19.54
N ASP A 322 -7.68 3.61 20.67
CA ASP A 322 -6.76 4.52 21.35
C ASP A 322 -5.52 3.78 21.87
N GLU A 323 -5.67 2.60 22.47
CA GLU A 323 -4.53 1.79 22.91
C GLU A 323 -3.66 1.31 21.73
N LEU A 324 -4.29 0.87 20.63
CA LEU A 324 -3.58 0.53 19.40
C LEU A 324 -2.86 1.75 18.83
N LYS A 325 -3.43 2.94 19.02
CA LYS A 325 -2.83 4.19 18.60
C LYS A 325 -1.56 4.54 19.36
N ASP A 326 -1.61 4.37 20.66
CA ASP A 326 -0.47 4.60 21.55
C ASP A 326 0.66 3.58 21.30
N GLU A 327 0.33 2.30 21.16
CA GLU A 327 1.32 1.22 20.98
C GLU A 327 2.07 1.31 19.64
N MET A 328 1.39 1.73 18.57
CA MET A 328 2.01 1.84 17.25
C MET A 328 2.52 3.25 16.91
N GLY A 329 2.30 4.25 17.78
CA GLY A 329 2.70 5.64 17.55
C GLY A 329 2.12 6.20 16.25
N SER A 330 2.89 7.02 15.52
CA SER A 330 2.46 7.57 14.21
C SER A 330 2.14 6.50 13.15
N ALA A 331 2.43 5.22 13.43
CA ALA A 331 2.09 4.10 12.58
C ALA A 331 0.64 3.60 12.80
N SER A 332 -0.15 4.20 13.69
CA SER A 332 -1.55 3.81 13.95
C SER A 332 -2.63 4.64 13.26
N GLU A 333 -2.32 5.86 12.79
CA GLU A 333 -3.21 6.65 11.92
C GLU A 333 -3.92 5.83 10.82
N PRO A 334 -3.28 4.81 10.20
CA PRO A 334 -3.95 3.97 9.20
C PRO A 334 -4.91 2.90 9.75
N LEU A 335 -5.11 2.75 11.06
CA LEU A 335 -5.95 1.72 11.69
C LEU A 335 -7.17 2.33 12.41
N GLN A 336 -8.36 1.81 12.11
CA GLN A 336 -9.59 2.11 12.85
C GLN A 336 -10.25 0.85 13.41
N VAL A 337 -11.00 0.98 14.51
CA VAL A 337 -11.73 -0.11 15.16
C VAL A 337 -13.22 0.24 15.24
N TRP A 338 -14.03 -0.52 14.53
CA TRP A 338 -15.47 -0.28 14.37
C TRP A 338 -16.26 -1.32 15.14
N GLY A 339 -16.95 -0.87 16.19
CA GLY A 339 -17.81 -1.72 17.00
C GLY A 339 -19.19 -1.98 16.37
N ARG A 340 -19.98 -2.78 17.08
CA ARG A 340 -21.32 -3.27 16.66
C ARG A 340 -22.32 -2.17 16.36
N ASN A 341 -22.19 -1.00 16.99
CA ASN A 341 -23.05 0.15 16.73
C ASN A 341 -22.96 0.67 15.30
N ARG A 342 -21.85 0.39 14.59
CA ARG A 342 -21.63 0.80 13.19
C ARG A 342 -22.16 -0.20 12.17
N TRP A 343 -22.60 -1.39 12.61
CA TRP A 343 -23.06 -2.44 11.69
C TRP A 343 -24.35 -2.05 10.97
N ARG A 344 -25.29 -1.45 11.71
CA ARG A 344 -26.46 -0.81 11.10
C ARG A 344 -26.02 0.49 10.43
N GLY A 345 -26.18 0.56 9.12
CA GLY A 345 -25.70 1.69 8.31
C GLY A 345 -24.20 1.63 8.02
N LEU A 346 -23.63 0.43 7.92
CA LEU A 346 -22.20 0.24 7.66
C LEU A 346 -21.77 0.83 6.30
N SER A 347 -22.66 0.86 5.29
CA SER A 347 -22.37 1.47 3.99
C SER A 347 -22.15 2.98 4.12
N GLU A 348 -22.97 3.68 4.90
CA GLU A 348 -22.80 5.12 5.17
C GLU A 348 -21.52 5.40 5.97
N VAL A 349 -21.17 4.50 6.91
CA VAL A 349 -19.91 4.59 7.66
C VAL A 349 -18.70 4.44 6.73
N PHE A 350 -18.72 3.46 5.82
CA PHE A 350 -17.69 3.31 4.79
C PHE A 350 -17.62 4.51 3.85
N GLU A 351 -18.76 5.05 3.41
CA GLU A 351 -18.80 6.22 2.54
C GLU A 351 -18.20 7.45 3.24
N HIS A 352 -18.53 7.66 4.51
CA HIS A 352 -17.94 8.73 5.32
C HIS A 352 -16.42 8.56 5.42
N TYR A 353 -15.96 7.36 5.76
CA TYR A 353 -14.53 7.04 5.86
C TYR A 353 -13.78 7.28 4.55
N LEU A 354 -14.33 6.81 3.43
CA LEU A 354 -13.75 7.00 2.11
C LEU A 354 -13.61 8.48 1.77
N ARG A 355 -14.65 9.29 2.01
CA ARG A 355 -14.66 10.71 1.66
C ARG A 355 -13.77 11.56 2.56
N ASN A 356 -13.77 11.30 3.86
CA ASN A 356 -13.18 12.19 4.86
C ASN A 356 -11.78 11.77 5.28
N ASP A 357 -11.56 10.49 5.54
CA ASP A 357 -10.27 9.96 5.97
C ASP A 357 -9.35 9.62 4.79
N LEU A 358 -9.92 9.12 3.69
CA LEU A 358 -9.14 8.74 2.50
C LEU A 358 -9.22 9.75 1.35
N HIS A 359 -10.03 10.79 1.48
CA HIS A 359 -10.25 11.77 0.41
C HIS A 359 -10.64 11.12 -0.95
N TRP A 360 -11.26 9.94 -0.90
CA TRP A 360 -11.81 9.22 -2.03
C TRP A 360 -13.23 9.72 -2.31
N LYS A 361 -13.30 10.89 -2.95
CA LYS A 361 -14.54 11.60 -3.29
C LYS A 361 -14.57 11.99 -4.75
#